data_AF-A0A7C0X318-F1
#
_entry.id   AF-A0A7C0X318-F1
#
_cell.length_a   1.000
_cell.length_b   1.000
_cell.length_c   1.000
_cell.angle_alpha   90.00
_cell.angle_beta   90.00
_cell.angle_gamma   90.00
#
_symmetry.space_group_name_H-M   'P 1'
#
loop_
_entity.id
_entity.type
_entity.pdbx_description
1 polymer ?
#
loop_
_entity_poly.entity_id
_entity_poly.type
_entity_poly.pdbx_seq_one_letter_code
_entity_poly.pdbx_strand_id
1 'polypeptide(L)' 'MSKKIEIKIEHVTRVEGHGNIVLDAEDGAVKQVQWQVSEAPRFFEAMMVGRDYTE' A
#
# COMPACT_ATOMS: atom_id res chain seq x y z
N MET A 1 -0.01 23.43 22.55
CA MET A 1 0.90 22.67 21.66
C MET A 1 0.09 21.57 21.03
N SER A 2 -0.07 21.52 19.70
CA SER A 2 -0.75 20.40 19.07
C SER A 2 0.13 19.16 19.13
N LYS A 3 -0.48 17.98 19.31
CA LYS A 3 0.23 16.70 19.33
C LYS A 3 0.16 16.08 17.94
N LYS A 4 1.24 16.21 17.17
CA LYS A 4 1.40 15.56 15.87
C LYS A 4 2.00 14.16 16.02
N ILE A 5 1.48 13.20 15.26
CA ILE A 5 2.00 11.84 15.11
C ILE A 5 2.21 11.59 13.62
N GLU A 6 3.42 11.18 13.24
CA GLU A 6 3.78 10.81 11.87
C GLU A 6 4.43 9.42 11.91
N ILE A 7 3.86 8.46 11.19
CA ILE A 7 4.37 7.09 11.09
C ILE A 7 4.56 6.76 9.60
N LYS A 8 5.79 6.36 9.27
CA LYS A 8 6.17 5.88 7.94
C LYS A 8 6.84 4.53 8.11
N ILE A 9 6.20 3.50 7.58
CA ILE A 9 6.74 2.14 7.57
C ILE A 9 6.98 1.77 6.11
N GLU A 10 8.25 1.57 5.77
CA GLU A 10 8.66 0.99 4.50
C GLU A 10 8.81 -0.51 4.68
N HIS A 11 8.22 -1.29 3.76
CA HIS A 11 8.23 -2.76 3.81
C HIS A 11 7.67 -3.34 5.11
N VAL A 12 6.35 -3.23 5.28
CA VAL A 12 5.66 -3.86 6.41
C VAL A 12 5.92 -5.37 6.41
N THR A 13 6.25 -5.92 7.58
CA THR A 13 6.64 -7.33 7.72
C THR A 13 5.46 -8.22 8.11
N ARG A 14 5.62 -9.54 7.91
CA ARG A 14 4.62 -10.58 8.22
C ARG A 14 3.30 -10.40 7.46
N VAL A 15 3.40 -9.91 6.23
CA VAL A 15 2.33 -9.89 5.23
C VAL A 15 2.85 -10.53 3.94
N GLU A 16 1.95 -10.94 3.06
CA GLU A 16 2.30 -11.33 1.69
C GLU A 16 2.47 -10.06 0.83
N GLY A 17 3.39 -10.13 -0.14
CA GLY A 17 3.72 -9.03 -1.02
C GLY A 17 4.49 -7.88 -0.35
N HIS A 18 4.52 -6.73 -1.03
CA HIS A 18 5.22 -5.52 -0.58
C HIS A 18 4.24 -4.35 -0.41
N GLY A 19 4.32 -3.71 0.74
CA GLY A 19 3.57 -2.49 0.97
C GLY A 19 4.19 -1.60 2.04
N ASN A 20 3.81 -0.32 1.97
CA ASN A 20 4.19 0.72 2.92
C ASN A 20 2.96 1.26 3.62
N ILE A 21 3.15 1.81 4.82
CA ILE A 21 2.09 2.50 5.59
C ILE A 21 2.53 3.93 5.86
N VAL A 22 1.63 4.87 5.55
CA VAL A 22 1.77 6.29 5.93
C VAL A 22 0.58 6.68 6.79
N LEU A 23 0.86 7.20 7.99
CA LEU A 23 -0.12 7.75 8.92
C LEU A 23 0.32 9.12 9.37
N ASP A 24 -0.57 10.10 9.21
CA ASP A 24 -0.47 11.41 9.83
C ASP A 24 -1.71 11.64 10.70
N ALA A 25 -1.48 11.95 11.97
CA ALA A 25 -2.53 12.33 12.92
C ALA A 25 -2.13 13.57 13.71
N GLU A 26 -3.11 14.38 14.08
CA GLU A 26 -2.91 15.56 14.91
C GLU A 26 -4.08 15.72 15.87
N ASP A 27 -3.77 15.98 17.14
CA ASP A 27 -4.75 16.24 18.20
C ASP A 27 -5.84 15.15 18.31
N GLY A 28 -5.42 13.89 18.12
CA GLY A 28 -6.31 12.72 18.21
C GLY A 28 -7.15 12.46 16.94
N ALA A 29 -7.02 13.30 15.91
CA ALA A 29 -7.69 13.10 14.62
C ALA A 29 -6.69 12.60 13.56
N VAL A 30 -7.07 11.55 12.83
CA VAL A 30 -6.31 11.07 11.67
C VAL A 30 -6.54 12.03 10.50
N LYS A 31 -5.46 12.56 9.94
CA LYS A 31 -5.48 13.44 8.76
C LYS A 31 -5.23 12.67 7.48
N GLN A 32 -4.34 11.69 7.53
CA GLN A 32 -3.99 10.85 6.39
C GLN A 32 -3.71 9.43 6.88
N VAL A 33 -4.26 8.45 6.16
CA VAL A 33 -3.86 7.05 6.27
C VAL A 33 -3.80 6.49 4.86
N GLN A 34 -2.66 5.90 4.51
CA GLN A 34 -2.46 5.28 3.20
C GLN A 34 -1.77 3.94 3.37
N TRP A 35 -2.32 2.93 2.71
CA TRP A 35 -1.58 1.72 2.36
C TRP A 35 -1.12 1.87 0.92
N GLN A 36 0.19 1.78 0.72
CA GLN A 36 0.80 1.91 -0.59
C GLN A 36 1.26 0.53 -1.04
N VAL A 37 0.76 0.09 -2.19
CA VAL A 37 1.27 -1.10 -2.89
C VAL A 37 2.54 -0.66 -3.61
N SER A 38 3.70 -1.01 -3.05
CA SER A 38 5.01 -0.60 -3.57
C SER A 38 5.59 -1.57 -4.58
N GLU A 39 4.85 -2.65 -4.89
CA GLU A 39 5.24 -3.64 -5.90
C GLU A 39 5.17 -3.08 -7.32
N ALA A 40 6.07 -3.57 -8.18
CA ALA A 40 5.98 -3.29 -9.60
C ALA A 40 4.69 -3.92 -10.18
N PRO A 41 3.97 -3.21 -11.07
CA PRO A 41 2.82 -3.78 -11.76
C PRO A 41 3.26 -5.01 -12.56
N ARG A 42 2.57 -6.14 -12.34
CA ARG A 42 2.88 -7.42 -12.99
C ARG A 42 2.21 -7.58 -14.35
N PHE A 43 1.26 -6.70 -14.69
CA PHE A 43 0.57 -6.67 -16.00
C PHE A 43 -0.08 -7.99 -16.44
N PHE A 44 -0.49 -8.86 -15.51
CA PHE A 44 -1.11 -10.14 -15.85
C PHE A 44 -2.32 -9.99 -16.77
N GLU A 45 -3.13 -8.95 -16.59
CA GLU A 45 -4.30 -8.67 -17.44
C GLU A 45 -3.91 -8.51 -18.91
N ALA A 46 -2.81 -7.80 -19.18
CA ALA A 46 -2.29 -7.62 -20.53
C ALA A 46 -1.70 -8.93 -21.08
N MET A 47 -1.05 -9.73 -20.23
CA MET A 47 -0.51 -11.04 -20.62
C MET A 47 -1.61 -12.05 -20.99
N MET A 48 -2.81 -11.92 -20.42
CA MET A 48 -3.93 -12.83 -20.68
C MET A 48 -4.73 -12.48 -21.95
N VAL A 49 -4.49 -11.32 -22.58
CA VAL A 49 -5.19 -10.94 -23.81
C VAL A 49 -4.92 -11.96 -24.92
N GLY A 50 -5.98 -12.59 -25.42
CA GLY A 50 -5.90 -13.57 -26.52
C GLY A 50 -5.56 -14.99 -26.11
N ARG A 51 -5.37 -15.27 -24.81
CA ARG A 51 -5.21 -16.63 -24.28
C ARG A 51 -6.57 -17.32 -24.16
N ASP A 52 -6.57 -18.65 -24.23
CA ASP A 52 -7.80 -19.42 -23.98
C ASP A 52 -8.16 -19.38 -22.49
N TYR A 53 -9.45 -19.42 -22.15
CA TYR A 53 -9.90 -19.33 -20.76
C TYR A 53 -9.56 -20.58 -19.92
N THR A 54 -9.15 -21.68 -20.54
CA THR A 54 -8.72 -22.91 -19.87
C THR A 54 -7.23 -22.92 -19.52
N GLU A 55 -6.47 -21.91 -19.96
CA GLU A 55 -5.09 -21.64 -19.51
C GLU A 55 -5.05 -20.87 -18.18
#